data_AF-E4NGW4-F1
#
_entry.id   AF-E4NGW4-F1
#
_cell.length_a   1.000
_cell.length_b   1.000
_cell.length_c   1.000
_cell.angle_alpha   90.00
_cell.angle_beta   90.00
_cell.angle_gamma   90.00
#
_symmetry.space_group_name_H-M   'P 1'
#
loop_
_entity.id
_entity.type
_entity.pdbx_description
1 polymer ?
#
loop_
_entity_poly.entity_id
_entity_poly.type
_entity_poly.pdbx_seq_one_letter_code
_entity_poly.pdbx_strand_id
1 'polypeptide(L)'
;MPGPRSSQKFLRHLSPTPRIVGTTRRQGGGMTSAELRRRLIRPGLRAVPTPRSNPFALGYLALLLGTTLYARFGDPETVHRLQSLSSTDAHNLLVHPALSLVGSGLWVAGPVWMPYFWAFALTVAPLERRIGGLRALAVFGAGHVAATLLSQGVVITAVAAGGAAPDLLDAMDIGVSYGVLTSLGALAGLLGPTGRKVALGAGLALIAHQVVSDPDLVTGVGHPAALAVGVALWPVLRGRGPRRGLGARIASRVGLRPLPRSS
;
A
#
# COMPACT_ATOMS: atom_id res chain seq x y z
N MET A 1 51.66 81.63 21.54
CA MET A 1 51.76 82.02 22.96
C MET A 1 50.44 82.70 23.34
N PRO A 2 49.70 82.35 24.42
CA PRO A 2 49.73 81.19 25.33
C PRO A 2 48.37 80.41 25.39
N GLY A 3 48.34 79.25 26.05
CA GLY A 3 47.11 78.65 26.62
C GLY A 3 46.72 79.34 27.96
N PRO A 4 45.82 78.80 28.84
CA PRO A 4 45.43 77.39 28.98
C PRO A 4 43.95 77.06 29.39
N ARG A 5 43.59 75.79 29.17
CA ARG A 5 42.90 74.78 30.03
C ARG A 5 41.64 75.10 30.89
N SER A 6 40.69 74.17 30.72
CA SER A 6 39.81 73.48 31.71
C SER A 6 38.81 74.32 32.51
N SER A 7 37.52 74.01 32.51
CA SER A 7 37.02 72.77 33.13
C SER A 7 35.65 72.34 32.62
N GLN A 8 35.52 71.03 32.42
CA GLN A 8 34.26 70.30 32.31
C GLN A 8 33.41 70.50 33.58
N LYS A 9 32.08 70.59 33.44
CA LYS A 9 31.14 69.52 33.84
C LYS A 9 29.67 69.99 33.83
N PHE A 10 28.84 69.10 33.29
CA PHE A 10 27.48 68.77 33.76
C PHE A 10 26.33 69.79 33.53
N LEU A 11 25.46 69.49 32.54
CA LEU A 11 24.12 68.88 32.73
C LEU A 11 23.11 69.32 31.65
N ARG A 12 22.20 68.37 31.38
CA ARG A 12 20.89 68.44 30.68
C ARG A 12 20.92 68.33 29.16
N HIS A 13 20.62 67.14 28.63
CA HIS A 13 19.28 66.57 28.38
C HIS A 13 18.54 67.25 27.23
N LEU A 14 18.43 66.54 26.10
CA LEU A 14 17.16 66.11 25.48
C LEU A 14 17.49 65.24 24.25
N SER A 15 17.44 63.91 24.42
CA SER A 15 17.40 62.96 23.31
C SER A 15 15.95 62.53 23.08
N PRO A 16 15.52 62.31 21.83
CA PRO A 16 14.13 62.04 21.48
C PRO A 16 13.70 60.63 21.95
N THR A 17 12.45 60.55 22.38
CA THR A 17 11.73 59.34 22.76
C THR A 17 11.81 58.25 21.69
N PRO A 18 12.17 56.99 22.03
CA PRO A 18 11.97 55.88 21.13
C PRO A 18 10.48 55.55 21.06
N ARG A 19 9.92 55.60 19.84
CA ARG A 19 8.60 55.01 19.53
C ARG A 19 8.60 53.56 19.98
N ILE A 20 7.71 53.23 20.91
CA ILE A 20 7.34 51.85 21.20
C ILE A 20 6.73 51.27 19.92
N VAL A 21 7.49 50.46 19.21
CA VAL A 21 6.99 49.59 18.15
C VAL A 21 6.01 48.65 18.83
N GLY A 22 4.72 48.81 18.51
CA GLY A 22 3.68 47.90 18.94
C GLY A 22 4.07 46.48 18.55
N THR A 23 4.35 45.66 19.55
CA THR A 23 4.51 44.23 19.40
C THR A 23 3.21 43.72 18.78
N THR A 24 3.28 43.31 17.51
CA THR A 24 2.20 42.58 16.87
C THR A 24 2.06 41.29 17.66
N ARG A 25 1.12 41.28 18.61
CA ARG A 25 0.68 40.10 19.33
C ARG A 25 0.38 39.05 18.27
N ARG A 26 1.29 38.07 18.13
CA ARG A 26 1.08 36.88 17.32
C ARG A 26 -0.19 36.24 17.88
N GLN A 27 -1.33 36.51 17.25
CA GLN A 27 -2.56 35.81 17.56
C GLN A 27 -2.25 34.34 17.29
N GLY A 28 -2.28 33.53 18.36
CA GLY A 28 -2.30 32.09 18.24
C GLY A 28 -3.57 31.73 17.49
N GLY A 29 -3.47 31.62 16.17
CA GLY A 29 -4.54 31.16 15.31
C GLY A 29 -4.79 29.69 15.61
N GLY A 30 -5.64 29.42 16.61
CA GLY A 30 -6.26 28.11 16.75
C GLY A 30 -6.97 27.81 15.43
N MET A 31 -6.61 26.70 14.79
CA MET A 31 -7.26 26.28 13.54
C MET A 31 -8.77 26.25 13.78
N THR A 32 -9.52 26.94 12.93
CA THR A 32 -10.98 26.95 13.06
C THR A 32 -11.51 25.52 12.92
N SER A 33 -12.60 25.19 13.61
CA SER A 33 -13.25 23.87 13.51
C SER A 33 -13.58 23.50 12.05
N ALA A 34 -13.83 24.51 11.20
CA ALA A 34 -14.00 24.37 9.76
C ALA A 34 -12.70 23.95 9.04
N GLU A 35 -11.54 24.54 9.36
CA GLU A 35 -10.23 24.16 8.80
C GLU A 35 -9.76 22.80 9.30
N LEU A 36 -10.02 22.50 10.58
CA LEU A 36 -9.74 21.20 11.19
C LEU A 36 -10.57 20.10 10.52
N ARG A 37 -11.88 20.34 10.32
CA ARG A 37 -12.76 19.47 9.52
C ARG A 37 -12.28 19.37 8.07
N ARG A 38 -11.86 20.45 7.42
CA ARG A 38 -11.40 20.42 6.01
C ARG A 38 -10.12 19.61 5.86
N ARG A 39 -9.18 19.72 6.80
CA ARG A 39 -7.90 18.99 6.80
C ARG A 39 -8.03 17.53 7.20
N LEU A 40 -8.99 17.19 8.07
CA LEU A 40 -9.15 15.81 8.56
C LEU A 40 -10.21 15.03 7.76
N ILE A 41 -11.35 15.65 7.42
CA ILE A 41 -12.50 14.95 6.82
C ILE A 41 -12.37 14.83 5.31
N ARG A 42 -11.90 15.86 4.59
CA ARG A 42 -11.79 15.77 3.12
C ARG A 42 -10.81 14.70 2.63
N PRO A 43 -9.65 14.47 3.27
CA PRO A 43 -8.80 13.34 2.92
C PRO A 43 -9.48 12.00 3.25
N GLY A 44 -10.19 11.90 4.37
CA GLY A 44 -10.93 10.70 4.76
C GLY A 44 -12.02 10.32 3.77
N LEU A 45 -12.82 11.28 3.30
CA LEU A 45 -13.85 11.04 2.28
C LEU A 45 -13.28 10.67 0.90
N ARG A 46 -12.07 11.14 0.56
CA ARG A 46 -11.33 10.71 -0.65
C ARG A 46 -10.64 9.35 -0.48
N ALA A 47 -10.50 8.88 0.76
CA ALA A 47 -9.93 7.58 1.07
C ALA A 47 -10.96 6.45 0.99
N VAL A 48 -12.26 6.78 1.08
CA VAL A 48 -13.36 5.82 0.94
C VAL A 48 -13.31 5.19 -0.46
N PRO A 49 -13.24 3.85 -0.56
CA PRO A 49 -13.31 3.17 -1.85
C PRO A 49 -14.63 3.49 -2.56
N THR A 50 -14.57 3.98 -3.81
CA THR A 50 -15.76 4.15 -4.66
C THR A 50 -15.64 3.29 -5.92
N PRO A 51 -16.75 2.79 -6.50
CA PRO A 51 -16.72 1.92 -7.68
C PRO A 51 -15.99 2.52 -8.87
N ARG A 52 -16.06 3.84 -9.06
CA ARG A 52 -15.35 4.54 -10.14
C ARG A 52 -13.85 4.61 -9.93
N SER A 53 -13.38 4.63 -8.70
CA SER A 53 -11.95 4.77 -8.38
C SER A 53 -11.27 3.47 -7.97
N ASN A 54 -12.05 2.44 -7.61
CA ASN A 54 -11.55 1.13 -7.17
C ASN A 54 -12.40 -0.03 -7.76
N PRO A 55 -12.64 -0.07 -9.08
CA PRO A 55 -13.44 -1.13 -9.68
C PRO A 55 -12.89 -2.53 -9.40
N PHE A 56 -11.56 -2.72 -9.39
CA PHE A 56 -10.96 -4.01 -9.09
C PHE A 56 -11.15 -4.39 -7.62
N ALA A 57 -10.74 -3.53 -6.68
CA ALA A 57 -10.83 -3.84 -5.26
C ALA A 57 -12.28 -4.11 -4.81
N LEU A 58 -13.23 -3.30 -5.28
CA LEU A 58 -14.64 -3.47 -4.93
C LEU A 58 -15.29 -4.65 -5.66
N GLY A 59 -14.95 -4.89 -6.93
CA GLY A 59 -15.41 -6.07 -7.66
C GLY A 59 -14.94 -7.37 -7.02
N TYR A 60 -13.66 -7.42 -6.61
CA TYR A 60 -13.10 -8.57 -5.90
C TYR A 60 -13.74 -8.76 -4.53
N LEU A 61 -13.95 -7.68 -3.77
CA LEU A 61 -14.66 -7.75 -2.48
C LEU A 61 -16.10 -8.25 -2.63
N ALA A 62 -16.82 -7.81 -3.66
CA ALA A 62 -18.17 -8.28 -3.96
C ALA A 62 -18.16 -9.77 -4.34
N LEU A 63 -17.17 -10.21 -5.12
CA LEU A 63 -16.95 -11.61 -5.44
C LEU A 63 -16.73 -12.45 -4.18
N LEU A 64 -15.83 -12.03 -3.29
CA LEU A 64 -15.59 -12.71 -2.00
C LEU A 64 -16.83 -12.73 -1.10
N LEU A 65 -17.63 -11.65 -1.13
CA LEU A 65 -18.88 -11.61 -0.38
C LEU A 65 -19.86 -12.63 -0.94
N GLY A 66 -20.01 -12.69 -2.26
CA GLY A 66 -20.86 -13.65 -2.94
C GLY A 66 -20.47 -15.10 -2.63
N THR A 67 -19.18 -15.44 -2.70
CA THR A 67 -18.70 -16.79 -2.38
C THR A 67 -18.81 -17.11 -0.89
N THR A 68 -18.63 -16.13 0.01
CA THR A 68 -18.86 -16.31 1.45
C THR A 68 -20.34 -16.55 1.76
N LEU A 69 -21.25 -15.80 1.14
CA LEU A 69 -22.69 -16.02 1.29
C LEU A 69 -23.10 -17.37 0.71
N TYR A 70 -22.56 -17.74 -0.44
CA TYR A 70 -22.80 -19.05 -1.04
C TYR A 70 -22.26 -20.19 -0.17
N ALA A 71 -21.08 -20.05 0.43
CA ALA A 71 -20.55 -21.04 1.38
C ALA A 71 -21.46 -21.20 2.62
N ARG A 72 -22.15 -20.14 3.02
CA ARG A 72 -23.00 -20.13 4.21
C ARG A 72 -24.42 -20.65 3.97
N PHE A 73 -24.97 -20.42 2.79
CA PHE A 73 -26.38 -20.69 2.48
C PHE A 73 -26.60 -21.69 1.34
N GLY A 74 -25.55 -22.03 0.60
CA GLY A 74 -25.58 -23.01 -0.49
C GLY A 74 -25.58 -24.45 0.02
N ASP A 75 -25.76 -25.37 -0.92
CA ASP A 75 -25.69 -26.81 -0.65
C ASP A 75 -24.28 -27.21 -0.13
N PRO A 76 -24.16 -27.81 1.07
CA PRO A 76 -22.86 -28.10 1.68
C PRO A 76 -21.98 -29.03 0.84
N GLU A 77 -22.57 -30.03 0.16
CA GLU A 77 -21.82 -30.99 -0.64
C GLU A 77 -21.22 -30.32 -1.88
N THR A 78 -22.01 -29.47 -2.55
CA THR A 78 -21.55 -28.66 -3.68
C THR A 78 -20.49 -27.65 -3.26
N VAL A 79 -20.67 -26.97 -2.13
CA VAL A 79 -19.69 -26.01 -1.60
C VAL A 79 -18.37 -26.71 -1.29
N HIS A 80 -18.42 -27.87 -0.62
CA HIS A 80 -17.23 -28.64 -0.30
C HIS A 80 -16.50 -29.11 -1.56
N ARG A 81 -17.23 -29.63 -2.56
CA ARG A 81 -16.66 -30.03 -3.85
C ARG A 81 -16.03 -28.85 -4.60
N LEU A 82 -16.66 -27.68 -4.60
CA LEU A 82 -16.10 -26.50 -5.27
C LEU A 82 -14.85 -25.99 -4.56
N GLN A 83 -14.84 -25.99 -3.22
CA GLN A 83 -13.66 -25.59 -2.44
C GLN A 83 -12.50 -26.58 -2.62
N SER A 84 -12.78 -27.89 -2.65
CA SER A 84 -11.73 -28.90 -2.87
C SER A 84 -11.12 -28.80 -4.27
N LEU A 85 -11.94 -28.58 -5.31
CA LEU A 85 -11.44 -28.33 -6.68
C LEU A 85 -10.70 -27.00 -6.83
N SER A 86 -10.97 -26.04 -5.95
CA SER A 86 -10.35 -24.71 -5.95
C SER A 86 -9.11 -24.63 -5.06
N SER A 87 -8.76 -25.69 -4.35
CA SER A 87 -7.62 -25.73 -3.44
C SER A 87 -6.29 -25.66 -4.20
N THR A 88 -5.31 -24.93 -3.65
CA THR A 88 -3.92 -24.88 -4.13
C THR A 88 -2.99 -25.84 -3.38
N ASP A 89 -3.52 -26.99 -2.95
CA ASP A 89 -2.71 -28.11 -2.51
C ASP A 89 -1.78 -28.61 -3.63
N ALA A 90 -0.73 -29.34 -3.23
CA ALA A 90 0.31 -29.76 -4.16
C ALA A 90 -0.23 -30.65 -5.29
N HIS A 91 -1.25 -31.47 -5.01
CA HIS A 91 -1.85 -32.36 -6.02
C HIS A 91 -2.62 -31.56 -7.08
N ASN A 92 -3.52 -30.67 -6.66
CA ASN A 92 -4.30 -29.82 -7.56
C ASN A 92 -3.44 -28.83 -8.33
N LEU A 93 -2.36 -28.30 -7.74
CA LEU A 93 -1.39 -27.48 -8.47
C LEU A 93 -0.65 -28.26 -9.57
N LEU A 94 -0.35 -29.54 -9.34
CA LEU A 94 0.32 -30.38 -10.35
C LEU A 94 -0.64 -30.79 -11.48
N VAL A 95 -1.90 -31.07 -11.17
CA VAL A 95 -2.88 -31.59 -12.14
C VAL A 95 -3.66 -30.47 -12.85
N HIS A 96 -4.05 -29.42 -12.12
CA HIS A 96 -4.89 -28.32 -12.60
C HIS A 96 -4.37 -26.93 -12.17
N PRO A 97 -3.13 -26.55 -12.53
CA PRO A 97 -2.45 -25.36 -11.99
C PRO A 97 -3.23 -24.05 -12.17
N ALA A 98 -3.77 -23.82 -13.38
CA ALA A 98 -4.48 -22.58 -13.68
C ALA A 98 -5.83 -22.48 -12.95
N LEU A 99 -6.57 -23.59 -12.87
CA LEU A 99 -7.87 -23.64 -12.22
C LEU A 99 -7.73 -23.52 -10.69
N SER A 100 -6.72 -24.19 -10.13
CA SER A 100 -6.37 -24.15 -8.72
C SER A 100 -5.95 -22.75 -8.27
N LEU A 101 -5.03 -22.09 -8.99
CA LEU A 101 -4.62 -20.71 -8.71
C LEU A 101 -5.76 -19.70 -8.83
N VAL A 102 -6.57 -19.80 -9.89
CA VAL A 102 -7.71 -18.89 -10.05
C VAL A 102 -8.78 -19.17 -8.98
N GLY A 103 -9.06 -20.44 -8.72
CA GLY A 103 -10.06 -20.93 -7.78
C GLY A 103 -9.77 -20.53 -6.34
N SER A 104 -8.53 -20.67 -5.87
CA SER A 104 -8.17 -20.33 -4.48
C SER A 104 -8.27 -18.84 -4.20
N GLY A 105 -8.19 -18.00 -5.24
CA GLY A 105 -8.49 -16.57 -5.15
C GLY A 105 -9.98 -16.25 -4.91
N LEU A 106 -10.90 -17.17 -5.17
CA LEU A 106 -12.35 -16.91 -5.09
C LEU A 106 -12.92 -17.11 -3.69
N TRP A 107 -12.20 -17.82 -2.82
CA TRP A 107 -12.70 -18.22 -1.49
C TRP A 107 -12.01 -17.43 -0.37
N VAL A 108 -12.74 -17.29 0.73
CA VAL A 108 -12.28 -16.63 1.96
C VAL A 108 -11.83 -17.70 2.97
N ALA A 109 -10.77 -17.40 3.72
CA ALA A 109 -10.36 -18.19 4.88
C ALA A 109 -11.34 -17.96 6.02
N GLY A 110 -12.20 -18.95 6.27
CA GLY A 110 -13.15 -18.93 7.38
C GLY A 110 -14.45 -18.16 7.11
N PRO A 111 -15.33 -18.03 8.12
CA PRO A 111 -16.70 -17.56 7.92
C PRO A 111 -16.84 -16.03 7.84
N VAL A 112 -15.74 -15.28 8.02
CA VAL A 112 -15.80 -13.83 8.27
C VAL A 112 -15.21 -13.05 7.09
N TRP A 113 -16.06 -12.34 6.37
CA TRP A 113 -15.67 -11.48 5.24
C TRP A 113 -15.03 -10.15 5.68
N MET A 114 -15.37 -9.66 6.88
CA MET A 114 -15.00 -8.32 7.37
C MET A 114 -13.49 -8.03 7.41
N PRO A 115 -12.59 -8.97 7.78
CA PRO A 115 -11.14 -8.74 7.71
C PRO A 115 -10.67 -8.39 6.29
N TYR A 116 -11.23 -9.04 5.26
CA TYR A 116 -10.87 -8.79 3.86
C TYR A 116 -11.32 -7.42 3.39
N PHE A 117 -12.49 -6.95 3.84
CA PHE A 117 -12.95 -5.59 3.58
C PHE A 117 -11.90 -4.55 4.01
N TRP A 118 -11.43 -4.65 5.26
CA TRP A 118 -10.43 -3.73 5.79
C TRP A 118 -9.07 -3.88 5.11
N ALA A 119 -8.65 -5.12 4.84
CA ALA A 119 -7.42 -5.40 4.12
C ALA A 119 -7.41 -4.73 2.74
N PHE A 120 -8.45 -4.96 1.93
CA PHE A 120 -8.59 -4.35 0.61
C PHE A 120 -8.69 -2.82 0.69
N ALA A 121 -9.43 -2.28 1.66
CA ALA A 121 -9.58 -0.83 1.84
C ALA A 121 -8.26 -0.14 2.18
N LEU A 122 -7.36 -0.81 2.90
CA LEU A 122 -6.08 -0.26 3.37
C LEU A 122 -4.91 -0.55 2.42
N THR A 123 -5.00 -1.56 1.55
CA THR A 123 -3.88 -1.99 0.69
C THR A 123 -4.22 -1.88 -0.80
N VAL A 124 -5.15 -2.70 -1.29
CA VAL A 124 -5.48 -2.86 -2.71
C VAL A 124 -6.12 -1.61 -3.28
N ALA A 125 -7.13 -1.06 -2.61
CA ALA A 125 -7.84 0.14 -3.05
C ALA A 125 -6.91 1.37 -3.14
N PRO A 126 -6.08 1.69 -2.13
CA PRO A 126 -5.10 2.77 -2.25
C PRO A 126 -4.05 2.54 -3.34
N LEU A 127 -3.64 1.29 -3.58
CA LEU A 127 -2.73 0.94 -4.68
C LEU A 127 -3.41 1.19 -6.03
N GLU A 128 -4.62 0.67 -6.22
CA GLU A 128 -5.43 0.83 -7.41
C GLU A 128 -5.63 2.30 -7.78
N ARG A 129 -5.92 3.17 -6.81
CA ARG A 129 -6.04 4.61 -7.08
C ARG A 129 -4.76 5.26 -7.59
N ARG A 130 -3.59 4.69 -7.28
CA ARG A 130 -2.28 5.23 -7.69
C ARG A 130 -1.80 4.70 -9.03
N ILE A 131 -2.15 3.46 -9.38
CA ILE A 131 -1.61 2.80 -10.56
C ILE A 131 -2.67 2.36 -11.58
N GLY A 132 -3.96 2.45 -11.24
CA GLY A 132 -5.09 1.98 -12.05
C GLY A 132 -5.45 0.51 -11.81
N GLY A 133 -6.71 0.16 -12.09
CA GLY A 133 -7.29 -1.16 -11.83
C GLY A 133 -6.52 -2.32 -12.44
N LEU A 134 -6.23 -2.28 -13.74
CA LEU A 134 -5.50 -3.36 -14.42
C LEU A 134 -4.09 -3.59 -13.84
N ARG A 135 -3.39 -2.51 -13.45
CA ARG A 135 -2.04 -2.63 -12.87
C ARG A 135 -2.12 -3.14 -11.43
N ALA A 136 -3.13 -2.76 -10.66
CA ALA A 136 -3.36 -3.32 -9.33
C ALA A 136 -3.74 -4.80 -9.39
N LEU A 137 -4.62 -5.20 -10.32
CA LEU A 137 -4.95 -6.60 -10.60
C LEU A 137 -3.69 -7.40 -10.95
N ALA A 138 -2.84 -6.88 -11.84
CA ALA A 138 -1.59 -7.56 -12.22
C ALA A 138 -0.62 -7.72 -11.03
N VAL A 139 -0.47 -6.69 -10.18
CA VAL A 139 0.35 -6.77 -8.97
C VAL A 139 -0.21 -7.79 -7.98
N PHE A 140 -1.51 -7.76 -7.73
CA PHE A 140 -2.21 -8.68 -6.86
C PHE A 140 -2.05 -10.12 -7.34
N GLY A 141 -2.35 -10.38 -8.63
CA GLY A 141 -2.25 -11.69 -9.24
C GLY A 141 -0.82 -12.23 -9.30
N ALA A 142 0.17 -11.38 -9.61
CA ALA A 142 1.57 -11.80 -9.60
C ALA A 142 2.04 -12.22 -8.19
N GLY A 143 1.61 -11.47 -7.17
CA GLY A 143 1.84 -11.81 -5.77
C GLY A 143 1.23 -13.14 -5.37
N HIS A 144 -0.05 -13.31 -5.68
CA HIS A 144 -0.79 -14.55 -5.48
C HIS A 144 -0.05 -15.75 -6.07
N VAL A 145 0.22 -15.73 -7.38
CA VAL A 145 0.86 -16.85 -8.07
C VAL A 145 2.27 -17.11 -7.55
N ALA A 146 3.10 -16.06 -7.41
CA ALA A 146 4.49 -16.25 -7.00
C ALA A 146 4.61 -16.78 -5.56
N ALA A 147 3.78 -16.28 -4.63
CA ALA A 147 3.81 -16.71 -3.24
C ALA A 147 3.26 -18.14 -3.06
N THR A 148 2.20 -18.50 -3.79
CA THR A 148 1.68 -19.88 -3.79
C THR A 148 2.73 -20.85 -4.34
N LEU A 149 3.35 -20.55 -5.49
CA LEU A 149 4.38 -21.43 -6.06
C LEU A 149 5.59 -21.59 -5.13
N LEU A 150 6.02 -20.51 -4.46
CA LEU A 150 7.17 -20.53 -3.57
C LEU A 150 6.86 -21.30 -2.28
N SER A 151 5.72 -21.04 -1.64
CA SER A 151 5.31 -21.75 -0.41
C SER A 151 5.11 -23.25 -0.66
N GLN A 152 4.40 -23.61 -1.73
CA GLN A 152 4.16 -25.01 -2.08
C GLN A 152 5.44 -25.73 -2.50
N GLY A 153 6.36 -25.04 -3.20
CA GLY A 153 7.69 -25.58 -3.47
C GLY A 153 8.47 -25.91 -2.20
N VAL A 154 8.40 -25.05 -1.17
CA VAL A 154 9.02 -25.32 0.14
C VAL A 154 8.37 -26.52 0.84
N VAL A 155 7.04 -26.63 0.82
CA VAL A 155 6.34 -27.80 1.39
C VAL A 155 6.77 -29.09 0.69
N ILE A 156 6.72 -29.13 -0.65
CA ILE A 156 7.07 -30.31 -1.44
C ILE A 156 8.52 -30.75 -1.13
N THR A 157 9.45 -29.79 -1.08
CA THR A 157 10.86 -30.09 -0.78
C THR A 157 11.07 -30.56 0.65
N ALA A 158 10.39 -29.96 1.64
CA ALA A 158 10.47 -30.37 3.04
C ALA A 158 9.92 -31.79 3.24
N VAL A 159 8.80 -32.13 2.61
CA VAL A 159 8.21 -33.47 2.66
C VAL A 159 9.10 -34.49 1.95
N ALA A 160 9.60 -34.17 0.75
CA ALA A 160 10.49 -35.05 0.00
C ALA A 160 11.82 -35.34 0.73
N ALA A 161 12.31 -34.38 1.52
CA ALA A 161 13.49 -34.54 2.37
C ALA A 161 13.22 -35.26 3.70
N GLY A 162 11.97 -35.65 3.98
CA GLY A 162 11.56 -36.27 5.24
C GLY A 162 11.49 -35.31 6.44
N GLY A 163 11.56 -34.00 6.19
CA GLY A 163 11.55 -32.95 7.21
C GLY A 163 10.16 -32.44 7.59
N ALA A 164 9.10 -32.91 6.92
CA ALA A 164 7.71 -32.51 7.14
C ALA A 164 6.76 -33.70 6.97
N ALA A 165 5.64 -33.68 7.70
CA ALA A 165 4.61 -34.71 7.58
C ALA A 165 3.93 -34.64 6.18
N PRO A 166 3.57 -35.79 5.56
CA PRO A 166 2.90 -35.82 4.26
C PRO A 166 1.60 -35.01 4.21
N ASP A 167 0.87 -34.94 5.32
CA ASP A 167 -0.40 -34.21 5.45
C ASP A 167 -0.27 -32.70 5.18
N LEU A 168 0.94 -32.13 5.24
CA LEU A 168 1.20 -30.73 4.85
C LEU A 168 1.00 -30.49 3.35
N LEU A 169 1.02 -31.53 2.52
CA LEU A 169 0.73 -31.42 1.09
C LEU A 169 -0.72 -31.06 0.81
N ASP A 170 -1.63 -31.37 1.75
CA ASP A 170 -3.08 -31.11 1.68
C ASP A 170 -3.48 -29.83 2.44
N ALA A 171 -2.50 -29.11 3.01
CA ALA A 171 -2.75 -27.88 3.76
C ALA A 171 -3.33 -26.80 2.85
N MET A 172 -4.52 -26.30 3.21
CA MET A 172 -5.28 -25.34 2.42
C MET A 172 -4.57 -23.97 2.36
N ASP A 173 -4.16 -23.58 1.16
CA ASP A 173 -3.54 -22.27 0.89
C ASP A 173 -4.56 -21.30 0.27
N ILE A 174 -4.77 -20.15 0.90
CA ILE A 174 -5.76 -19.15 0.48
C ILE A 174 -5.01 -17.92 -0.05
N GLY A 175 -4.81 -17.91 -1.36
CA GLY A 175 -3.94 -16.95 -2.00
C GLY A 175 -4.49 -15.51 -2.09
N VAL A 176 -5.71 -15.23 -1.60
CA VAL A 176 -6.21 -13.85 -1.44
C VAL A 176 -5.29 -13.05 -0.52
N SER A 177 -4.80 -13.69 0.55
CA SER A 177 -3.91 -13.06 1.53
C SER A 177 -2.57 -12.64 0.92
N TYR A 178 -2.03 -13.44 -0.02
CA TYR A 178 -0.82 -13.12 -0.77
C TYR A 178 -1.01 -11.89 -1.65
N GLY A 179 -2.09 -11.83 -2.43
CA GLY A 179 -2.37 -10.66 -3.25
C GLY A 179 -2.50 -9.37 -2.45
N VAL A 180 -3.10 -9.44 -1.25
CA VAL A 180 -3.20 -8.32 -0.30
C VAL A 180 -1.82 -7.88 0.20
N LEU A 181 -0.98 -8.82 0.65
CA LEU A 181 0.37 -8.52 1.16
C LEU A 181 1.31 -8.00 0.08
N THR A 182 1.25 -8.56 -1.13
CA THR A 182 1.95 -8.02 -2.30
C THR A 182 1.49 -6.60 -2.62
N SER A 183 0.19 -6.35 -2.55
CA SER A 183 -0.37 -5.00 -2.75
C SER A 183 0.12 -4.02 -1.69
N LEU A 184 0.23 -4.44 -0.43
CA LEU A 184 0.80 -3.64 0.66
C LEU A 184 2.28 -3.30 0.40
N GLY A 185 3.08 -4.30 0.03
CA GLY A 185 4.49 -4.13 -0.30
C GLY A 185 4.69 -3.17 -1.47
N ALA A 186 3.89 -3.33 -2.53
CA ALA A 186 3.89 -2.44 -3.70
C ALA A 186 3.46 -1.01 -3.35
N LEU A 187 2.39 -0.86 -2.57
CA LEU A 187 1.88 0.44 -2.10
C LEU A 187 2.94 1.19 -1.30
N ALA A 188 3.67 0.51 -0.40
CA ALA A 188 4.75 1.10 0.39
C ALA A 188 5.82 1.76 -0.49
N GLY A 189 6.02 1.24 -1.70
CA GLY A 189 6.91 1.80 -2.71
C GLY A 189 6.48 3.16 -3.24
N LEU A 190 5.18 3.46 -3.20
CA LEU A 190 4.57 4.70 -3.69
C LEU A 190 4.31 5.71 -2.57
N LEU A 191 4.51 5.33 -1.31
CA LEU A 191 4.41 6.21 -0.15
C LEU A 191 5.73 6.96 0.10
N GLY A 192 5.62 8.11 0.81
CA GLY A 192 6.76 8.82 1.37
C GLY A 192 7.48 7.99 2.45
N PRO A 193 8.67 8.43 2.91
CA PRO A 193 9.54 7.63 3.78
C PRO A 193 8.86 7.08 5.04
N THR A 194 8.09 7.93 5.74
CA THR A 194 7.36 7.53 6.95
C THR A 194 6.25 6.53 6.64
N GLY A 195 5.42 6.81 5.62
CA GLY A 195 4.33 5.91 5.22
C GLY A 195 4.83 4.54 4.77
N ARG A 196 5.99 4.50 4.09
CA ARG A 196 6.65 3.24 3.72
C ARG A 196 7.05 2.42 4.94
N LYS A 197 7.71 3.03 5.93
CA LYS A 197 8.12 2.35 7.17
C LYS A 197 6.91 1.81 7.92
N VAL A 198 5.85 2.61 8.02
CA VAL A 198 4.59 2.18 8.67
C VAL A 198 3.96 1.00 7.92
N ALA A 199 3.83 1.07 6.59
CA ALA A 199 3.24 0.01 5.80
C ALA A 199 4.02 -1.32 5.88
N LEU A 200 5.34 -1.27 5.73
CA LEU A 200 6.18 -2.46 5.83
C LEU A 200 6.26 -3.00 7.26
N GLY A 201 6.36 -2.11 8.26
CA GLY A 201 6.35 -2.49 9.66
C GLY A 201 5.05 -3.15 10.08
N ALA A 202 3.90 -2.63 9.64
CA ALA A 202 2.59 -3.24 9.88
C ALA A 202 2.47 -4.62 9.21
N GLY A 203 2.93 -4.75 7.96
CA GLY A 203 2.96 -6.04 7.27
C GLY A 203 3.83 -7.06 8.00
N LEU A 204 5.06 -6.69 8.37
CA LEU A 204 5.96 -7.56 9.12
C LEU A 204 5.44 -7.93 10.51
N ALA A 205 4.81 -6.99 11.22
CA ALA A 205 4.22 -7.26 12.52
C ALA A 205 3.04 -8.24 12.42
N LEU A 206 2.20 -8.11 11.39
CA LEU A 206 1.10 -9.04 11.13
C LEU A 206 1.64 -10.45 10.84
N ILE A 207 2.66 -10.55 10.00
CA ILE A 207 3.32 -11.82 9.68
C ILE A 207 3.92 -12.46 10.94
N ALA A 208 4.69 -11.69 11.71
CA ALA A 208 5.30 -12.17 12.95
C ALA A 208 4.24 -12.64 13.96
N HIS A 209 3.15 -11.89 14.11
CA HIS A 209 2.04 -12.29 14.97
C HIS A 209 1.42 -13.62 14.52
N GLN A 210 1.20 -13.80 13.21
CA GLN A 210 0.66 -15.06 12.69
C GLN A 210 1.59 -16.24 12.94
N VAL A 211 2.88 -16.10 12.62
CA VAL A 211 3.88 -17.16 12.86
C VAL A 211 3.97 -17.55 14.34
N VAL A 212 3.79 -16.60 15.26
CA VAL A 212 3.80 -16.89 16.71
C VAL A 212 2.48 -17.50 17.19
N SER A 213 1.34 -17.10 16.61
CA SER A 213 0.02 -17.53 17.08
C SER A 213 -0.42 -18.87 16.50
N ASP A 214 -0.06 -19.13 15.25
CA ASP A 214 -0.44 -20.33 14.50
C ASP A 214 0.69 -20.68 13.50
N PRO A 215 1.72 -21.42 13.96
CA PRO A 215 2.90 -21.72 13.17
C PRO A 215 2.60 -22.73 12.06
N ASP A 216 2.20 -22.21 10.90
CA ASP A 216 2.02 -22.97 9.65
C ASP A 216 3.17 -22.68 8.67
N LEU A 217 3.73 -23.73 8.06
CA LEU A 217 4.87 -23.64 7.15
C LEU A 217 4.51 -22.90 5.85
N VAL A 218 3.32 -23.17 5.31
CA VAL A 218 2.84 -22.54 4.07
C VAL A 218 2.74 -21.03 4.27
N THR A 219 2.04 -20.62 5.33
CA THR A 219 1.81 -19.22 5.69
C THR A 219 3.12 -18.51 6.07
N GLY A 220 3.98 -19.19 6.85
CA GLY A 220 5.26 -18.68 7.31
C GLY A 220 6.25 -18.37 6.18
N VAL A 221 6.09 -19.01 5.02
CA VAL A 221 6.90 -18.75 3.81
C VAL A 221 6.15 -17.84 2.83
N GLY A 222 4.87 -18.10 2.60
CA GLY A 222 4.05 -17.43 1.61
C GLY A 222 3.84 -15.95 1.91
N HIS A 223 3.57 -15.57 3.15
CA HIS A 223 3.34 -14.16 3.51
C HIS A 223 4.58 -13.27 3.38
N PRO A 224 5.77 -13.65 3.90
CA PRO A 224 7.00 -12.91 3.62
C PRO A 224 7.31 -12.81 2.14
N ALA A 225 7.16 -13.91 1.39
CA ALA A 225 7.40 -13.94 -0.05
C ALA A 225 6.47 -12.97 -0.79
N ALA A 226 5.17 -13.00 -0.51
CA ALA A 226 4.19 -12.09 -1.08
C ALA A 226 4.56 -10.62 -0.84
N LEU A 227 4.91 -10.26 0.40
CA LEU A 227 5.33 -8.90 0.74
C LEU A 227 6.60 -8.50 -0.02
N ALA A 228 7.59 -9.40 -0.11
CA ALA A 228 8.84 -9.19 -0.82
C ALA A 228 8.64 -9.01 -2.33
N VAL A 229 7.74 -9.78 -2.96
CA VAL A 229 7.35 -9.60 -4.37
C VAL A 229 6.81 -8.18 -4.59
N GLY A 230 5.96 -7.69 -3.68
CA GLY A 230 5.45 -6.32 -3.75
C GLY A 230 6.56 -5.26 -3.69
N VAL A 231 7.57 -5.49 -2.85
CA VAL A 231 8.75 -4.62 -2.74
C VAL A 231 9.61 -4.67 -4.01
N ALA A 232 9.82 -5.86 -4.57
CA ALA A 232 10.60 -6.06 -5.79
C ALA A 232 9.99 -5.32 -7.01
N LEU A 233 8.67 -5.07 -7.00
CA LEU A 233 7.98 -4.35 -8.07
C LEU A 233 8.18 -2.82 -8.06
N TRP A 234 8.82 -2.25 -7.03
CA TRP A 234 9.00 -0.79 -6.93
C TRP A 234 9.65 -0.13 -8.14
N PRO A 235 10.71 -0.67 -8.78
CA PRO A 235 11.31 -0.05 -9.96
C PRO A 235 10.32 0.08 -11.11
N VAL A 236 9.50 -0.95 -11.34
CA VAL A 236 8.47 -0.98 -12.40
C VAL A 236 7.34 0.01 -12.11
N LEU A 237 6.98 0.17 -10.84
CA LEU A 237 5.92 1.08 -10.41
C LEU A 237 6.37 2.55 -10.40
N ARG A 238 7.64 2.84 -10.05
CA ARG A 238 8.22 4.19 -10.02
C ARG A 238 8.77 4.67 -11.36
N GLY A 239 9.22 3.77 -12.23
CA GLY A 239 9.89 4.06 -13.50
C GLY A 239 9.02 4.68 -14.60
N ARG A 240 7.75 4.99 -14.32
CA ARG A 240 6.82 5.65 -15.25
C ARG A 240 6.33 7.01 -14.74
N GLY A 241 7.25 7.83 -14.22
CA GLY A 241 7.01 9.27 -14.13
C GLY A 241 6.71 9.86 -15.51
N PRO A 242 6.02 11.01 -15.63
CA PRO A 242 5.69 11.59 -16.91
C PRO A 242 6.95 11.67 -17.77
N ARG A 243 6.90 11.13 -19.00
CA ARG A 243 7.94 11.35 -20.02
C ARG A 243 7.92 12.83 -20.43
N ARG A 244 8.29 13.72 -19.50
CA ARG A 244 8.70 15.08 -19.81
C ARG A 244 10.06 14.95 -20.49
N GLY A 245 10.07 14.97 -21.82
CA GLY A 245 11.34 15.12 -22.54
C GLY A 245 11.45 14.57 -23.94
N LEU A 246 10.44 13.90 -24.52
CA LEU A 246 10.53 13.56 -25.95
C LEU A 246 10.22 14.77 -26.84
N GLY A 247 9.25 15.62 -26.46
CA GLY A 247 8.97 16.87 -27.17
C GLY A 247 10.07 17.94 -27.05
N ALA A 248 10.72 18.03 -25.88
CA ALA A 248 11.79 19.00 -25.65
C ALA A 248 13.09 18.63 -26.40
N ARG A 249 13.38 17.32 -26.56
CA ARG A 249 14.54 16.83 -27.32
C ARG A 249 14.36 16.93 -28.84
N ILE A 250 13.11 16.89 -29.33
CA ILE A 250 12.82 17.15 -30.75
C ILE A 250 12.90 18.65 -31.03
N ALA A 251 12.34 19.50 -30.17
CA ALA A 251 12.45 20.96 -30.31
C ALA A 251 13.91 21.46 -30.30
N SER A 252 14.78 20.85 -29.48
CA SER A 252 16.22 21.18 -29.47
C SER A 252 17.00 20.62 -30.67
N ARG A 253 16.49 19.58 -31.36
CA ARG A 253 17.11 19.01 -32.56
C ARG A 253 16.65 19.66 -33.86
N VAL A 254 15.43 20.22 -33.88
CA VAL A 254 14.84 20.87 -35.06
C VAL A 254 15.16 22.38 -35.10
N GLY A 255 15.84 22.93 -34.08
CA GLY A 255 16.31 24.33 -34.12
C GLY A 255 15.18 25.37 -34.16
N LEU A 256 13.95 24.97 -33.83
CA LEU A 256 12.82 25.90 -33.83
C LEU A 256 12.89 26.75 -32.57
N ARG A 257 13.47 27.94 -32.72
CA ARG A 257 13.34 29.03 -31.76
C ARG A 257 11.84 29.34 -31.56
N PRO A 258 11.31 29.37 -30.34
CA PRO A 258 9.97 29.87 -30.09
C PRO A 258 9.88 31.32 -30.58
N LEU A 259 8.93 31.62 -31.47
CA LEU A 259 8.69 32.98 -31.93
C LEU A 259 8.30 33.86 -30.72
N PRO A 260 8.80 35.11 -30.66
CA PRO A 260 8.42 36.03 -29.60
C PRO A 260 6.92 36.29 -29.70
N ARG A 261 6.23 36.17 -28.56
CA ARG A 261 4.83 36.60 -28.46
C ARG A 261 4.80 38.11 -28.66
N SER A 262 4.10 38.56 -29.69
CA SER A 262 3.70 39.95 -29.84
C SER A 262 2.82 40.32 -28.65
N SER A 263 3.19 41.43 -28.01
CA SER A 263 2.53 42.11 -26.89
C SER A 263 1.04 42.34 -27.09
#